data_AF-A0A2E3FIS1-F1
#
_entry.id   AF-A0A2E3FIS1-F1
#
_cell.length_a   1.000
_cell.length_b   1.000
_cell.length_c   1.000
_cell.angle_alpha   90.00
_cell.angle_beta   90.00
_cell.angle_gamma   90.00
#
_symmetry.space_group_name_H-M   'P 1'
#
loop_
_entity.id
_entity.type
_entity.pdbx_description
1 polymer ?
#
loop_
_entity_poly.entity_id
_entity_poly.type
_entity_poly.pdbx_seq_one_letter_code
_entity_poly.pdbx_strand_id
1 'polypeptide(L)'
;MRFNTDEALLRRPWHLDEDLFFGPDDPLFPATSLRASATRGFQAEGFERRPWKTTEPVRKVVNEAFARAELPAYGPHAFRHMLARHVAKTCNSVAELVAASQNLGHTDVLTTLRSYGQISRERQRSLITGEQLPDDILDR
;
A
#
# COMPACT_ATOMS: atom_id res chain seq x y z
N MET A 1 -22.92 15.92 -9.39
CA MET A 1 -22.24 14.91 -10.23
C MET A 1 -21.48 13.98 -9.29
N ARG A 2 -21.98 12.77 -9.06
CA ARG A 2 -21.33 11.78 -8.20
C ARG A 2 -20.27 11.08 -9.06
N PHE A 3 -19.00 11.42 -8.89
CA PHE A 3 -17.93 10.65 -9.50
C PHE A 3 -17.87 9.31 -8.77
N ASN A 4 -18.10 8.23 -9.52
CA ASN A 4 -17.81 6.87 -9.05
C ASN A 4 -16.30 6.82 -8.78
N THR A 5 -15.91 6.76 -7.51
CA THR A 5 -14.54 7.06 -7.05
C THR A 5 -13.48 6.10 -7.57
N ASP A 6 -13.87 4.90 -8.01
CA ASP A 6 -12.92 3.87 -8.45
C ASP A 6 -12.43 4.10 -9.89
N GLU A 7 -13.31 4.51 -10.81
CA GLU A 7 -12.95 4.86 -12.19
C GLU A 7 -12.13 6.17 -12.26
N ALA A 8 -12.43 7.13 -11.38
CA ALA A 8 -11.80 8.44 -11.37
C ALA A 8 -10.32 8.39 -10.90
N LEU A 9 -9.96 7.44 -10.04
CA LEU A 9 -8.57 7.26 -9.59
C LEU A 9 -7.71 6.58 -10.65
N LEU A 10 -8.27 5.61 -11.40
CA LEU A 10 -7.55 4.89 -12.47
C LEU A 10 -7.28 5.79 -13.69
N ARG A 11 -8.16 6.74 -13.99
CA ARG A 11 -7.94 7.75 -15.05
C ARG A 11 -6.98 8.87 -14.66
N ARG A 12 -6.58 8.97 -13.40
CA ARG A 12 -5.85 10.12 -12.87
C ARG A 12 -4.53 10.42 -13.58
N PRO A 13 -3.65 9.43 -13.88
CA PRO A 13 -2.39 9.73 -14.57
C PRO A 13 -2.63 10.37 -15.95
N TRP A 14 -3.61 9.85 -16.70
CA TRP A 14 -3.98 10.37 -18.01
C TRP A 14 -4.60 11.78 -17.92
N HIS A 15 -5.44 12.03 -16.92
CA HIS A 15 -5.99 13.37 -16.69
C HIS A 15 -4.90 14.41 -16.33
N LEU A 16 -3.89 14.02 -15.56
CA LEU A 16 -2.77 14.92 -15.24
C LEU A 16 -1.98 15.30 -16.51
N ASP A 17 -1.74 14.33 -17.40
CA ASP A 17 -1.01 14.52 -18.64
C ASP A 17 -1.87 15.24 -19.71
N GLU A 18 -2.96 14.61 -20.15
CA GLU A 18 -3.75 15.05 -21.31
C GLU A 18 -4.52 16.36 -21.07
N ASP A 19 -5.07 16.55 -19.87
CA ASP A 19 -5.95 17.69 -19.57
C ASP A 19 -5.23 18.80 -18.79
N LEU A 20 -4.25 18.45 -17.95
CA LEU A 20 -3.53 19.40 -17.07
C LEU A 20 -2.07 19.62 -17.47
N PHE A 21 -1.59 18.93 -18.51
CA PHE A 21 -0.25 19.07 -19.10
C PHE A 21 0.88 18.90 -18.08
N PHE A 22 0.75 17.93 -17.18
CA PHE A 22 1.82 17.52 -16.26
C PHE A 22 2.92 16.79 -17.03
N GLY A 23 4.15 17.21 -16.84
CA GLY A 23 5.31 16.60 -17.49
C GLY A 23 5.92 15.45 -16.69
N PRO A 24 6.95 14.78 -17.23
CA PRO A 24 7.63 13.66 -16.56
C PRO A 24 8.25 14.02 -15.20
N ASP A 25 8.62 15.28 -15.00
CA ASP A 25 9.21 15.79 -13.76
C ASP A 25 8.15 16.22 -12.71
N ASP A 26 6.88 16.30 -13.11
CA ASP A 26 5.80 16.66 -12.20
C ASP A 26 5.35 15.46 -11.33
N PRO A 27 4.88 15.71 -10.11
CA PRO A 27 4.48 14.64 -9.21
C PRO A 27 3.22 13.92 -9.69
N LEU A 28 3.27 12.58 -9.73
CA LEU A 28 2.10 11.72 -10.01
C LEU A 28 0.94 11.91 -9.01
N PHE A 29 1.27 12.29 -7.78
CA PHE A 29 0.32 12.64 -6.73
C PHE A 29 0.54 14.10 -6.32
N PRO A 30 0.04 15.07 -7.10
CA PRO A 30 0.26 16.47 -6.83
C PRO A 30 -0.55 16.96 -5.62
N ALA A 31 -0.01 17.95 -4.92
CA ALA A 31 -0.70 18.57 -3.81
C ALA A 31 -1.96 19.30 -4.30
N THR A 32 -3.04 19.22 -3.53
CA THR A 32 -4.27 19.96 -3.82
C THR A 32 -4.01 21.46 -3.65
N SER A 33 -4.31 22.25 -4.69
CA SER A 33 -4.30 23.70 -4.60
C SER A 33 -5.54 24.16 -3.81
N LEU A 34 -5.36 25.11 -2.90
CA LEU A 34 -6.42 25.67 -2.07
C LEU A 34 -6.58 27.15 -2.37
N ARG A 35 -7.81 27.57 -2.69
CA ARG A 35 -8.17 28.98 -2.83
C ARG A 35 -9.08 29.42 -1.69
N ALA A 36 -8.80 30.59 -1.14
CA ALA A 36 -9.68 31.22 -0.17
C ALA A 36 -10.96 31.70 -0.87
N SER A 37 -12.11 31.38 -0.29
CA SER A 37 -13.43 31.81 -0.72
C SER A 37 -14.01 32.75 0.32
N ALA A 38 -14.64 33.85 -0.14
CA ALA A 38 -15.21 34.89 0.71
C ALA A 38 -16.28 34.39 1.69
N THR A 39 -16.89 33.23 1.43
CA THR A 39 -18.04 32.73 2.21
C THR A 39 -17.87 31.32 2.79
N ARG A 40 -16.88 30.55 2.34
CA ARG A 40 -16.76 29.11 2.69
C ARG A 40 -15.35 28.67 3.11
N GLY A 41 -14.48 29.63 3.46
CA GLY A 41 -13.10 29.31 3.82
C GLY A 41 -12.29 28.80 2.62
N PHE A 42 -11.41 27.82 2.83
CA PHE A 42 -10.57 27.26 1.75
C PHE A 42 -11.30 26.19 0.95
N GLN A 43 -11.20 26.26 -0.37
CA GLN A 43 -11.76 25.28 -1.29
C GLN A 43 -10.65 24.72 -2.19
N ALA A 44 -10.75 23.43 -2.53
CA ALA A 44 -9.86 22.80 -3.49
C ALA A 44 -10.11 23.39 -4.89
N GLU A 45 -9.06 23.90 -5.52
CA GLU A 45 -9.10 24.48 -6.86
C GLU A 45 -7.90 23.96 -7.67
N GLY A 46 -8.01 22.70 -8.11
CA GLY A 46 -7.00 22.02 -8.91
C GLY A 46 -5.81 21.50 -8.11
N PHE A 47 -4.65 21.45 -8.77
CA PHE A 47 -3.43 20.83 -8.27
C PHE A 47 -2.23 21.76 -8.41
N GLU A 48 -1.32 21.70 -7.45
CA GLU A 48 -0.03 22.36 -7.55
C GLU A 48 1.00 21.39 -8.15
N ARG A 49 1.94 21.90 -8.96
CA ARG A 49 3.08 21.15 -9.53
C ARG A 49 4.16 20.88 -8.47
N ARG A 50 3.75 20.37 -7.33
CA ARG A 50 4.61 19.94 -6.23
C ARG A 50 3.97 18.80 -5.44
N PRO A 51 4.77 17.88 -4.87
CA PRO A 51 4.24 16.82 -4.04
C PRO A 51 3.66 17.39 -2.74
N TRP A 52 2.90 16.55 -2.02
CA TRP A 52 2.54 16.86 -0.64
C TRP A 52 3.78 17.03 0.23
N LYS A 53 3.75 18.02 1.13
CA LYS A 53 4.85 18.29 2.08
C LYS A 53 4.91 17.28 3.22
N THR A 54 3.77 16.65 3.54
CA THR A 54 3.63 15.72 4.66
C THR A 54 2.94 14.45 4.21
N THR A 55 3.01 13.40 5.03
CA THR A 55 2.34 12.11 4.79
C THR A 55 0.87 12.09 5.21
N GLU A 56 0.39 13.14 5.87
CA GLU A 56 -0.96 13.25 6.40
C GLU A 56 -2.06 13.10 5.32
N PRO A 57 -1.96 13.71 4.12
CA PRO A 57 -2.96 13.53 3.07
C PRO A 57 -3.15 12.07 2.66
N VAL A 58 -2.05 11.33 2.50
CA VAL A 58 -2.09 9.88 2.17
C VAL A 58 -2.72 9.10 3.31
N ARG A 59 -2.33 9.36 4.56
CA ARG A 59 -2.92 8.69 5.73
C ARG A 59 -4.43 8.91 5.80
N LYS A 60 -4.89 10.13 5.53
CA LYS A 60 -6.31 10.46 5.52
C LYS A 60 -7.06 9.67 4.45
N VAL A 61 -6.58 9.67 3.21
CA VAL A 61 -7.20 8.94 2.09
C VAL A 61 -7.29 7.43 2.39
N VAL A 62 -6.21 6.84 2.90
CA VAL A 62 -6.17 5.42 3.25
C VAL A 62 -7.15 5.09 4.37
N ASN A 63 -7.15 5.88 5.46
CA ASN A 63 -8.06 5.66 6.59
C ASN A 63 -9.52 5.81 6.18
N GLU A 64 -9.85 6.79 5.33
CA GLU A 64 -11.21 6.96 4.79
C GLU A 64 -11.62 5.78 3.91
N ALA A 65 -10.71 5.20 3.13
CA ALA A 65 -10.98 4.01 2.35
C ALA A 65 -11.29 2.79 3.24
N PHE A 66 -10.51 2.57 4.30
CA PHE A 66 -10.80 1.51 5.28
C PHE A 66 -12.14 1.72 5.98
N ALA A 67 -12.44 2.96 6.38
CA ALA A 67 -13.72 3.29 7.02
C ALA A 67 -14.91 3.02 6.08
N ARG A 68 -14.80 3.37 4.79
CA ARG A 68 -15.83 3.05 3.78
C ARG A 68 -15.99 1.55 3.53
N ALA A 69 -14.93 0.77 3.74
CA ALA A 69 -14.95 -0.68 3.65
C ALA A 69 -15.36 -1.38 4.96
N GLU A 70 -15.76 -0.62 5.99
CA GLU A 70 -16.10 -1.13 7.33
C GLU A 70 -14.97 -1.94 8.00
N LEU A 71 -13.73 -1.60 7.67
CA LEU A 71 -12.53 -2.24 8.20
C LEU A 71 -11.84 -1.33 9.24
N PRO A 72 -11.08 -1.91 10.20
CA PRO A 72 -10.22 -1.13 11.08
C PRO A 72 -9.25 -0.26 10.27
N ALA A 73 -8.94 0.92 10.81
CA ALA A 73 -7.98 1.81 10.17
C ALA A 73 -6.56 1.23 10.28
N TYR A 74 -5.97 0.89 9.13
CA TYR A 74 -4.58 0.49 9.04
C TYR A 74 -3.78 1.57 8.30
N GLY A 75 -2.64 1.97 8.88
CA GLY A 75 -1.76 2.95 8.24
C GLY A 75 -1.04 2.38 6.99
N PRO A 76 -0.43 3.23 6.15
CA PRO A 76 0.25 2.79 4.92
C PRO A 76 1.27 1.66 5.10
N HIS A 77 1.98 1.61 6.24
CA HIS A 77 2.94 0.53 6.52
C HIS A 77 2.29 -0.84 6.73
N ALA A 78 1.01 -0.92 7.10
CA ALA A 78 0.32 -2.19 7.25
C ALA A 78 0.23 -2.95 5.93
N PHE A 79 0.02 -2.26 4.80
CA PHE A 79 0.05 -2.88 3.46
C PHE A 79 1.41 -3.48 3.15
N ARG A 80 2.49 -2.77 3.52
CA ARG A 80 3.86 -3.27 3.35
C ARG A 80 4.10 -4.53 4.18
N HIS A 81 3.62 -4.56 5.42
CA HIS A 81 3.70 -5.74 6.28
C HIS A 81 2.88 -6.91 5.76
N MET A 82 1.67 -6.64 5.28
CA MET A 82 0.81 -7.63 4.63
C MET A 82 1.51 -8.25 3.42
N LEU A 83 2.07 -7.42 2.53
CA LEU A 83 2.79 -7.88 1.34
C LEU A 83 4.03 -8.71 1.72
N ALA A 84 4.80 -8.27 2.71
CA ALA A 84 5.97 -9.00 3.20
C ALA A 84 5.59 -10.38 3.79
N ARG A 85 4.49 -10.46 4.56
CA ARG A 85 3.95 -11.74 5.07
C ARG A 85 3.47 -12.65 3.94
N HIS A 86 2.78 -12.08 2.96
CA HIS A 86 2.28 -12.83 1.82
C HIS A 86 3.44 -13.46 1.03
N VAL A 87 4.44 -12.66 0.66
CA VAL A 87 5.67 -13.11 0.00
C VAL A 87 6.37 -14.22 0.79
N ALA A 88 6.51 -14.07 2.11
CA ALA A 88 7.13 -15.09 2.95
C ALA A 88 6.36 -16.42 2.95
N LYS A 89 5.04 -16.39 2.74
CA LYS A 89 4.19 -17.59 2.67
C LYS A 89 4.13 -18.21 1.26
N THR A 90 4.18 -17.40 0.20
CA THR A 90 3.85 -17.85 -1.16
C THR A 90 5.06 -18.06 -2.07
N CYS A 91 6.24 -17.51 -1.74
CA CYS A 91 7.44 -17.72 -2.54
C CYS A 91 7.87 -19.19 -2.46
N ASN A 92 8.11 -19.78 -3.63
CA ASN A 92 8.48 -21.19 -3.77
C ASN A 92 10.00 -21.38 -3.92
N SER A 93 10.75 -20.28 -4.04
CA SER A 93 12.21 -20.31 -4.14
C SER A 93 12.87 -19.15 -3.39
N VAL A 94 14.14 -19.36 -3.05
CA VAL A 94 14.98 -18.31 -2.45
C VAL A 94 15.14 -17.12 -3.41
N ALA A 95 15.21 -17.37 -4.72
CA ALA A 95 15.32 -16.32 -5.72
C ALA A 95 14.08 -15.41 -5.75
N GLU A 96 12.88 -15.98 -5.66
CA GLU A 96 11.63 -15.21 -5.55
C GLU A 96 11.61 -14.36 -4.27
N LEU A 97 12.02 -14.93 -3.15
CA LEU A 97 12.10 -14.21 -1.88
C LEU A 97 13.11 -13.05 -1.93
N VAL A 98 14.27 -13.26 -2.55
CA VAL A 98 15.28 -12.22 -2.76
C VAL A 98 14.72 -11.11 -3.64
N ALA A 99 14.10 -11.45 -4.78
CA ALA A 99 13.52 -10.49 -5.70
C ALA A 99 12.41 -9.66 -5.03
N ALA A 100 11.52 -10.31 -4.28
CA ALA A 100 10.46 -9.63 -3.54
C ALA A 100 11.02 -8.73 -2.42
N SER A 101 12.07 -9.17 -1.73
CA SER A 101 12.74 -8.35 -0.70
C SER A 101 13.39 -7.09 -1.30
N GLN A 102 14.04 -7.22 -2.46
CA GLN A 102 14.61 -6.10 -3.21
C GLN A 102 13.53 -5.14 -3.71
N ASN A 103 12.40 -5.65 -4.21
CA ASN A 103 11.26 -4.83 -4.61
C ASN A 103 10.65 -4.05 -3.44
N LEU A 104 10.63 -4.64 -2.25
CA LEU A 104 10.26 -3.91 -1.03
C LEU A 104 11.33 -2.86 -0.68
N GLY A 105 12.57 -2.97 -1.14
CA GLY A 105 13.66 -2.08 -0.77
C GLY A 105 14.28 -2.43 0.58
N HIS A 106 14.18 -3.70 1.00
CA HIS A 106 14.97 -4.20 2.13
C HIS A 106 16.39 -4.51 1.64
N THR A 107 17.39 -3.92 2.31
CA THR A 107 18.81 -4.21 2.07
C THR A 107 19.20 -5.63 2.48
N ASP A 108 18.42 -6.27 3.35
CA ASP A 108 18.64 -7.65 3.79
C ASP A 108 17.33 -8.45 3.77
N VAL A 109 17.35 -9.59 3.08
CA VAL A 109 16.27 -10.58 3.01
C VAL A 109 15.92 -11.12 4.40
N LEU A 110 16.90 -11.15 5.31
CA LEU A 110 16.72 -11.59 6.69
C LEU A 110 15.78 -10.68 7.48
N THR A 111 15.60 -9.40 7.13
CA THR A 111 14.60 -8.56 7.79
C THR A 111 13.18 -9.07 7.50
N THR A 112 12.92 -9.50 6.25
CA THR A 112 11.64 -10.09 5.86
C THR A 112 11.41 -11.42 6.58
N LEU A 113 12.41 -12.31 6.59
CA LEU A 113 12.31 -13.62 7.24
C LEU A 113 12.21 -13.53 8.76
N ARG A 114 12.97 -12.63 9.42
CA ARG A 114 12.94 -12.49 10.88
C ARG A 114 11.66 -11.85 11.37
N SER A 115 11.10 -10.89 10.62
CA SER A 115 9.88 -10.19 11.03
C SER A 115 8.59 -10.89 10.60
N TYR A 116 8.62 -11.74 9.57
CA TYR A 116 7.41 -12.34 8.98
C TYR A 116 7.48 -13.84 8.73
N GLY A 117 8.67 -14.46 8.81
CA GLY A 117 8.88 -15.89 8.59
C GLY A 117 8.90 -16.72 9.87
N GLN A 118 8.38 -16.20 10.99
CA GLN A 118 8.22 -17.03 12.20
C GLN A 118 7.15 -18.10 11.93
N ILE A 119 7.59 -19.35 11.98
CA ILE A 119 6.71 -20.52 11.90
C ILE A 119 6.35 -20.97 13.31
N SER A 120 5.16 -21.55 13.47
CA SER A 120 4.75 -22.17 14.73
C SER A 120 5.66 -23.37 15.06
N ARG A 121 5.74 -23.75 16.34
CA ARG A 121 6.54 -24.92 16.76
C ARG A 121 5.99 -26.20 16.13
N GLU A 122 4.68 -26.26 15.97
CA GLU A 122 3.94 -27.32 15.32
C GLU A 122 4.37 -27.42 13.85
N ARG A 123 4.36 -26.29 13.12
CA ARG A 123 4.81 -26.25 11.73
C ARG A 123 6.29 -26.62 11.60
N GLN A 124 7.14 -26.12 12.49
CA GLN A 124 8.55 -26.49 12.52
C GLN A 124 8.74 -28.01 12.73
N ARG A 125 8.01 -28.61 13.67
CA ARG A 125 8.01 -30.05 13.89
C ARG A 125 7.63 -30.79 12.61
N SER A 126 6.51 -30.44 11.98
CA SER A 126 6.02 -31.08 10.75
C SER A 126 7.06 -31.08 9.63
N LEU A 127 7.78 -29.97 9.45
CA LEU A 127 8.80 -29.83 8.41
C LEU A 127 10.06 -30.68 8.72
N ILE A 128 10.41 -30.85 9.99
CA ILE A 128 11.57 -31.65 10.41
C ILE A 128 11.24 -33.15 10.40
N THR A 129 10.05 -33.53 10.87
CA THR A 129 9.65 -34.94 11.04
C THR A 129 8.97 -35.52 9.81
N GLY A 130 8.45 -34.68 8.90
CA GLY A 130 7.61 -35.10 7.77
C GLY A 130 6.18 -35.48 8.18
N GLU A 131 5.80 -35.29 9.44
CA GLU A 131 4.44 -35.55 9.93
C GLU A 131 3.47 -34.49 9.37
N GLN A 132 2.35 -34.91 8.76
CA GLN A 132 1.28 -33.98 8.39
C GLN A 132 0.53 -33.52 9.64
N LEU A 133 0.44 -32.20 9.85
CA LEU A 133 -0.44 -31.63 10.87
C LEU A 133 -1.90 -31.72 10.38
N PRO A 134 -2.87 -31.89 11.29
CA PRO A 134 -4.28 -31.67 10.96
C PRO A 134 -4.47 -30.24 10.44
N ASP A 135 -5.26 -30.06 9.38
CA ASP A 135 -5.52 -28.77 8.71
C ASP A 135 -5.64 -27.61 9.72
N ASP A 136 -4.64 -26.73 9.71
CA ASP A 136 -4.59 -25.59 10.61
C ASP A 136 -5.52 -24.49 10.06
N ILE A 137 -6.53 -24.11 10.85
CA ILE A 137 -7.57 -23.13 10.47
C ILE A 137 -6.96 -21.71 10.23
N LEU A 138 -5.69 -21.52 10.56
CA LEU A 138 -4.94 -20.26 10.42
C LEU A 138 -4.16 -20.11 9.09
N ASP A 139 -4.19 -21.11 8.21
CA ASP A 139 -3.56 -21.06 6.88
C ASP A 139 -4.58 -21.00 5.70
N ARG A 140 -5.84 -20.62 5.98
CA ARG A 140 -6.80 -20.15 4.96
C ARG A 140 -6.82 -18.63 4.84
#